data_AF-A0A517Z3L7-F1
#
_entry.id   AF-A0A517Z3L7-F1
#
_cell.length_a   1.000
_cell.length_b   1.000
_cell.length_c   1.000
_cell.angle_alpha   90.00
_cell.angle_beta   90.00
_cell.angle_gamma   90.00
#
_symmetry.space_group_name_H-M   'P 1'
#
loop_
_entity.id
_entity.type
_entity.pdbx_description
1 polymer ?
#
loop_
_entity_poly.entity_id
_entity_poly.type
_entity_poly.pdbx_seq_one_letter_code
_entity_poly.pdbx_strand_id
1 'polypeptide(L)'
;MRVLLTLVFGSFLLVMLSVTVIAMLDRSVFSVGEELTSDPWFIATLVDAYLGFLTFYVWVAYRERRWPARLIWFVLIMCLGNIAMASYVLWQVWRLPAGASMDTLLLRDDRRGRAPATGAAP
;
A
#
# COMPACT_ATOMS: atom_id res chain seq x y z
N MET A 1 19.21 2.54 0.17
CA MET A 1 17.82 2.70 -0.29
C MET A 1 16.86 1.71 0.37
N ARG A 2 17.01 0.40 0.17
CA ARG A 2 16.15 -0.64 0.77
C ARG A 2 15.90 -0.46 2.27
N VAL A 3 16.96 -0.27 3.05
CA VAL A 3 16.88 -0.06 4.51
C VAL A 3 16.06 1.19 4.87
N LEU A 4 16.28 2.30 4.16
CA LEU A 4 15.53 3.55 4.38
C LEU A 4 14.02 3.34 4.19
N LEU A 5 13.61 2.73 3.08
CA LEU A 5 12.19 2.46 2.83
C LEU A 5 11.60 1.51 3.87
N THR A 6 12.35 0.46 4.25
CA THR A 6 11.90 -0.45 5.31
C THR A 6 11.69 0.28 6.63
N LEU A 7 12.57 1.22 7.00
CA LEU A 7 12.42 2.00 8.23
C LEU A 7 11.24 2.95 8.16
N VAL A 8 11.05 3.67 7.05
CA VAL A 8 9.96 4.63 6.87
C VAL A 8 8.60 3.94 6.84
N PHE A 9 8.42 2.93 5.98
CA PHE A 9 7.13 2.22 5.91
C PHE A 9 6.91 1.31 7.11
N GLY A 10 7.99 0.82 7.73
CA GLY A 10 7.93 0.11 9.02
C GLY A 10 7.41 1.01 10.14
N SER A 11 7.86 2.26 10.21
CA SER A 11 7.36 3.20 11.21
C SER A 11 5.90 3.59 10.95
N PHE A 12 5.49 3.78 9.69
CA PHE A 12 4.08 4.04 9.34
C PHE A 12 3.18 2.88 9.78
N LEU A 13 3.62 1.63 9.53
CA LEU A 13 2.89 0.44 9.95
C LEU A 13 2.77 0.37 11.47
N LEU A 14 3.88 0.61 12.18
CA LEU A 14 3.91 0.59 13.64
C LEU A 14 2.96 1.64 14.24
N VAL A 15 3.06 2.89 13.76
CA VAL A 15 2.21 3.99 14.24
C VAL A 15 0.74 3.69 13.99
N MET A 16 0.36 3.25 12.79
CA MET A 16 -1.03 2.94 12.48
C MET A 16 -1.57 1.77 13.31
N LEU A 17 -0.77 0.73 13.54
CA LEU A 17 -1.16 -0.37 14.41
C LEU A 17 -1.34 0.11 15.86
N SER A 18 -0.41 0.89 16.39
CA SER A 18 -0.50 1.44 17.74
C SER A 18 -1.75 2.31 17.92
N VAL A 19 -2.00 3.25 17.01
CA VAL A 19 -3.19 4.12 17.06
C VAL A 19 -4.47 3.30 16.93
N THR A 20 -4.50 2.31 16.03
CA THR A 20 -5.68 1.44 15.86
C THR A 20 -5.96 0.66 17.14
N VAL A 21 -4.94 0.06 17.77
CA VAL A 21 -5.10 -0.69 19.01
C VAL A 21 -5.59 0.22 20.14
N ILE A 22 -5.00 1.41 20.30
CA ILE A 22 -5.43 2.39 21.30
C ILE A 22 -6.90 2.77 21.08
N ALA A 23 -7.29 3.06 19.83
CA ALA A 23 -8.67 3.41 19.50
C ALA A 23 -9.66 2.28 19.80
N MET A 24 -9.33 1.03 19.44
CA MET A 24 -10.19 -0.13 19.72
C MET A 24 -10.36 -0.40 21.22
N LEU A 25 -9.37 -0.06 22.04
CA LEU A 25 -9.42 -0.23 23.49
C LEU A 25 -10.24 0.87 24.19
N ASP A 26 -10.32 2.07 23.60
CA ASP A 26 -11.12 3.17 24.16
C ASP A 26 -12.62 2.98 23.90
N ARG A 27 -13.03 2.90 22.63
CA ARG A 27 -14.43 2.74 22.24
C ARG A 27 -14.54 1.94 20.95
N SER A 28 -15.61 1.15 20.83
CA SER A 28 -15.87 0.44 19.56
C SER A 28 -16.29 1.44 18.48
N VAL A 29 -15.83 1.20 17.24
CA VAL A 29 -16.15 2.07 16.09
C VAL A 29 -17.66 2.20 15.88
N PHE A 30 -18.43 1.19 16.28
CA PHE A 30 -19.88 1.16 16.15
C PHE A 30 -20.62 2.06 17.15
N SER A 31 -20.02 2.40 18.31
CA SER A 31 -20.67 3.26 19.30
C SER A 31 -20.40 4.74 19.10
N VAL A 32 -19.29 5.10 18.42
CA VAL A 32 -18.87 6.50 18.22
C VAL A 32 -19.23 7.01 16.81
N GLY A 33 -19.70 6.13 15.94
CA GLY A 33 -19.97 6.45 14.53
C GLY A 33 -20.93 7.63 14.32
N GLU A 34 -21.98 7.75 15.13
CA GLU A 34 -23.01 8.80 14.98
C GLU A 34 -22.52 10.19 15.42
N GLU A 35 -21.65 10.23 16.43
CA GLU A 35 -21.05 11.47 16.93
C GLU A 35 -19.99 12.01 15.96
N LEU A 36 -19.19 11.12 15.35
CA LEU A 36 -18.15 11.47 14.40
C LEU A 36 -18.72 11.88 13.03
N THR A 37 -19.76 11.22 12.54
CA THR A 37 -20.38 11.58 11.25
C THR A 37 -21.17 12.89 11.31
N SER A 38 -21.45 13.40 12.50
CA SER A 38 -22.06 14.72 12.70
C SER A 38 -21.05 15.86 12.54
N ASP A 39 -19.74 15.59 12.56
CA ASP A 39 -18.68 16.57 12.35
C ASP A 39 -18.29 16.67 10.85
N PRO A 40 -18.52 17.82 10.19
CA PRO A 40 -18.16 18.01 8.78
C PRO A 40 -16.65 17.88 8.51
N TRP A 41 -15.78 18.25 9.45
CA TRP A 41 -14.34 18.11 9.30
C TRP A 41 -13.91 16.65 9.37
N PHE A 42 -14.56 15.85 10.21
CA PHE A 42 -14.34 14.40 10.23
C PHE A 42 -14.69 13.77 8.88
N ILE A 43 -15.83 14.14 8.28
CA ILE A 43 -16.18 13.66 6.93
C ILE A 43 -15.13 14.13 5.90
N ALA A 44 -14.72 15.39 5.93
CA ALA A 44 -13.75 15.93 4.98
C ALA A 44 -12.40 15.18 5.03
N THR A 45 -11.89 14.92 6.23
CA THR A 45 -10.65 14.15 6.43
C THR A 45 -10.81 12.68 6.04
N LEU A 46 -11.99 12.07 6.26
CA LEU A 46 -12.28 10.72 5.81
C LEU A 46 -12.28 10.64 4.27
N VAL A 47 -12.95 11.58 3.61
CA VAL A 47 -12.98 11.65 2.14
C VAL A 47 -11.57 11.85 1.59
N ASP A 48 -10.78 12.77 2.15
CA ASP A 48 -9.38 12.99 1.77
C ASP A 48 -8.54 11.70 1.87
N ALA A 49 -8.64 10.99 2.99
CA ALA A 49 -7.96 9.73 3.18
C ALA A 49 -8.35 8.67 2.14
N TYR A 50 -9.65 8.51 1.85
CA TYR A 50 -10.13 7.53 0.87
C TYR A 50 -9.75 7.89 -0.58
N LEU A 51 -9.68 9.18 -0.94
CA LEU A 51 -9.13 9.60 -2.22
C LEU A 51 -7.65 9.27 -2.34
N GLY A 52 -6.88 9.45 -1.26
CA GLY A 52 -5.50 9.01 -1.15
C GLY A 52 -5.36 7.49 -1.33
N PHE A 53 -6.20 6.71 -0.65
CA PHE A 53 -6.23 5.24 -0.75
C PHE A 53 -6.55 4.77 -2.17
N LEU A 54 -7.52 5.41 -2.83
CA LEU A 54 -7.88 5.09 -4.20
C LEU A 54 -6.74 5.42 -5.17
N THR A 55 -6.10 6.57 -4.99
CA THR A 55 -4.95 6.98 -5.80
C THR A 55 -3.79 5.99 -5.68
N PHE A 56 -3.47 5.57 -4.45
CA PHE A 56 -2.46 4.54 -4.22
C PHE A 56 -2.87 3.19 -4.80
N TYR A 57 -4.15 2.81 -4.65
CA TYR A 57 -4.67 1.59 -5.23
C TYR A 57 -4.53 1.53 -6.75
N VAL A 58 -4.77 2.63 -7.46
CA VAL A 58 -4.58 2.70 -8.92
C VAL A 58 -3.15 2.33 -9.30
N TRP A 59 -2.15 2.81 -8.55
CA TRP A 59 -0.76 2.41 -8.74
C TRP A 59 -0.53 0.91 -8.46
N VAL A 60 -1.10 0.36 -7.38
CA VAL A 60 -1.04 -1.08 -7.08
C VAL A 60 -1.69 -1.92 -8.19
N ALA A 61 -2.85 -1.49 -8.70
CA ALA A 61 -3.57 -2.16 -9.76
C ALA A 61 -2.78 -2.15 -11.09
N TYR A 62 -2.06 -1.06 -11.37
CA TYR A 62 -1.14 -0.99 -12.50
C TYR A 62 0.02 -2.00 -12.37
N ARG A 63 0.63 -2.11 -11.18
CA ARG A 63 1.75 -3.05 -10.92
C ARG A 63 1.32 -4.51 -10.92
N GLU A 64 0.18 -4.85 -10.33
CA GLU A 64 -0.28 -6.22 -10.24
C GLU A 64 -0.81 -6.76 -11.58
N ARG A 65 -0.28 -7.90 -12.03
CA ARG A 65 -0.69 -8.54 -13.31
C ARG A 65 -1.98 -9.34 -13.17
N ARG A 66 -2.21 -9.93 -11.99
CA ARG A 66 -3.30 -10.89 -11.74
C ARG A 66 -4.53 -10.18 -11.20
N TRP A 67 -5.67 -10.35 -11.88
CA TRP A 67 -6.96 -9.82 -11.44
C TRP A 67 -7.34 -10.17 -9.98
N PRO A 68 -7.17 -11.41 -9.50
CA PRO A 68 -7.45 -11.73 -8.10
C PRO A 68 -6.58 -10.94 -7.12
N ALA A 69 -5.29 -10.74 -7.43
CA ALA A 69 -4.39 -9.96 -6.57
C ALA A 69 -4.83 -8.49 -6.50
N ARG A 70 -5.28 -7.92 -7.62
CA ARG A 70 -5.83 -6.55 -7.65
C ARG A 70 -7.07 -6.41 -6.77
N LEU A 71 -7.97 -7.41 -6.79
CA LEU A 71 -9.18 -7.38 -5.98
C LEU A 71 -8.86 -7.52 -4.49
N ILE A 72 -7.94 -8.42 -4.13
CA ILE A 72 -7.51 -8.60 -2.74
C ILE A 72 -6.88 -7.30 -2.22
N TRP A 73 -5.96 -6.69 -2.97
CA TRP A 73 -5.34 -5.43 -2.55
C TRP A 73 -6.32 -4.27 -2.49
N PHE A 74 -7.33 -4.23 -3.37
CA PHE A 74 -8.41 -3.25 -3.29
C PHE A 74 -9.11 -3.32 -1.94
N VAL A 75 -9.61 -4.51 -1.58
CA VAL A 75 -10.33 -4.72 -0.33
C VAL A 75 -9.44 -4.41 0.87
N LEU A 76 -8.19 -4.88 0.85
CA LEU A 76 -7.25 -4.60 1.94
C LEU A 76 -6.97 -3.10 2.11
N ILE A 77 -6.78 -2.35 1.03
CA ILE A 77 -6.49 -0.91 1.12
C ILE A 77 -7.75 -0.14 1.55
N MET A 78 -8.93 -0.47 1.04
CA MET A 78 -10.17 0.20 1.42
C MET A 78 -10.58 -0.08 2.87
N CYS A 79 -10.32 -1.30 3.38
CA CYS A 79 -10.68 -1.66 4.76
C CYS A 79 -9.61 -1.29 5.79
N LEU A 80 -8.32 -1.44 5.45
CA LEU A 80 -7.20 -1.29 6.39
C LEU A 80 -6.40 -0.01 6.19
N GLY A 81 -6.64 0.72 5.10
CA GLY A 81 -5.99 2.00 4.79
C GLY A 81 -4.46 1.90 4.79
N ASN A 82 -3.83 2.77 5.58
CA ASN A 82 -2.37 2.88 5.67
C ASN A 82 -1.66 1.59 6.13
N ILE A 83 -2.33 0.73 6.91
CA ILE A 83 -1.74 -0.56 7.33
C ILE A 83 -1.51 -1.45 6.10
N ALA A 84 -2.49 -1.55 5.20
CA ALA A 84 -2.36 -2.33 3.97
C ALA A 84 -1.36 -1.69 2.99
N MET A 85 -1.37 -0.36 2.85
CA MET A 85 -0.42 0.34 1.97
C MET A 85 1.03 0.16 2.44
N ALA A 86 1.31 0.35 3.73
CA ALA A 86 2.64 0.15 4.29
C ALA A 86 3.09 -1.32 4.16
N SER A 87 2.19 -2.26 4.42
CA SER A 87 2.45 -3.69 4.25
C SER A 87 2.76 -4.05 2.78
N TYR A 88 2.05 -3.45 1.82
CA TYR A 88 2.31 -3.64 0.39
C TYR A 88 3.72 -3.18 0.01
N VAL A 89 4.10 -1.97 0.42
CA VAL A 89 5.43 -1.43 0.09
C VAL A 89 6.52 -2.26 0.74
N LEU A 90 6.38 -2.63 2.02
CA LEU A 90 7.35 -3.49 2.71
C LEU A 90 7.51 -4.84 2.00
N TRP A 91 6.40 -5.45 1.59
CA TRP A 91 6.40 -6.71 0.85
C TRP A 91 7.12 -6.58 -0.50
N GLN A 92 6.91 -5.48 -1.23
CA GLN A 92 7.62 -5.19 -2.48
C GLN A 92 9.12 -4.98 -2.23
N VAL A 93 9.48 -4.22 -1.19
CA VAL A 93 10.87 -3.95 -0.81
C VAL A 93 11.62 -5.22 -0.40
N TRP A 94 10.91 -6.18 0.22
CA TRP A 94 11.47 -7.48 0.59
C TRP A 94 11.77 -8.36 -0.63
N ARG A 95 10.98 -8.24 -1.69
CA ARG A 95 11.15 -8.98 -2.96
C ARG A 95 12.22 -8.42 -3.89
N LEU A 96 12.73 -7.21 -3.63
CA LEU A 96 13.76 -6.59 -4.48
C LEU A 96 15.13 -7.29 -4.33
N PRO A 97 15.83 -7.58 -5.44
CA PRO A 97 17.21 -8.04 -5.42
C PRO A 97 18.16 -7.03 -4.75
N ALA A 98 19.24 -7.52 -4.15
CA ALA A 98 20.29 -6.66 -3.59
C ALA A 98 20.91 -5.80 -4.71
N GLY A 99 20.70 -4.48 -4.64
CA GLY A 99 21.18 -3.52 -5.65
C GLY A 99 20.11 -2.99 -6.61
N ALA A 100 18.83 -3.35 -6.45
CA ALA A 100 17.75 -2.79 -7.26
C ALA A 100 17.57 -1.27 -7.06
N SER A 101 17.31 -0.56 -8.16
CA SER A 101 17.06 0.88 -8.21
C SER A 101 15.56 1.19 -8.01
N MET A 102 15.21 2.47 -7.79
CA MET A 102 13.83 2.90 -7.51
C MET A 102 12.85 2.59 -8.64
N ASP A 103 13.30 2.57 -9.88
CA ASP A 103 12.51 2.19 -11.05
C ASP A 103 11.95 0.76 -10.92
N THR A 104 12.71 -0.18 -10.34
CA THR A 104 12.24 -1.55 -10.11
C THR A 104 11.10 -1.63 -9.07
N LEU A 105 11.03 -0.67 -8.14
CA LEU A 105 9.97 -0.59 -7.15
C LEU A 105 8.73 0.12 -7.71
N LEU A 106 8.91 1.22 -8.44
CA LEU A 106 7.80 2.05 -8.93
C LEU A 106 7.16 1.49 -10.19
N LEU A 107 7.98 1.01 -11.12
CA LEU A 107 7.54 0.52 -12.41
C LEU A 107 7.11 -0.95 -12.31
N ARG A 108 6.28 -1.33 -13.26
CA ARG A 108 5.97 -2.73 -13.50
C ARG A 108 7.15 -3.37 -14.24
N ASP A 109 7.62 -4.51 -13.74
CA ASP A 109 8.76 -5.21 -14.34
C ASP A 109 8.31 -5.98 -15.59
N ASP A 110 8.38 -5.33 -16.75
CA ASP A 110 8.08 -5.94 -18.05
C ASP A 110 9.23 -6.80 -18.60
N ARG A 111 10.37 -6.91 -17.88
CA ARG A 111 11.55 -7.66 -18.35
C ARG A 111 11.35 -9.18 -18.40
N ARG A 112 10.29 -9.73 -17.80
CA ARG A 112 9.94 -11.15 -17.92
C ARG A 112 9.43 -11.56 -19.31
N GLY A 113 9.23 -10.60 -20.24
CA GLY A 113 8.80 -10.87 -21.61
C GLY A 113 9.89 -10.87 -22.69
N ARG A 114 11.14 -10.46 -22.36
CA ARG A 114 12.26 -10.59 -23.30
C ARG A 114 12.90 -11.96 -23.10
N ALA A 115 12.61 -12.88 -24.02
CA ALA A 115 13.49 -14.02 -24.24
C ALA A 115 14.93 -13.51 -24.41
N PRO A 116 15.95 -14.22 -23.89
CA PRO A 116 17.33 -13.86 -24.18
C PRO A 116 17.49 -13.85 -25.70
N ALA A 117 17.99 -12.74 -26.25
CA ALA A 117 18.40 -12.70 -27.64
C ALA A 117 19.51 -13.73 -27.82
N THR A 118 19.13 -14.94 -28.22
CA THR A 118 20.07 -15.96 -28.67
C THR A 118 20.73 -15.45 -29.93
N GLY A 119 22.03 -15.24 -29.81
CA GLY A 119 23.07 -15.21 -30.85
C GLY A 119 22.68 -14.81 -32.27
N ALA A 120 23.32 -13.74 -32.74
CA ALA A 120 23.83 -13.69 -34.12
C ALA A 120 25.02 -12.72 -34.16
N ALA A 121 26.20 -13.25 -33.84
CA ALA A 121 27.44 -12.74 -34.44
C ALA A 121 27.67 -13.55 -35.72
N PRO A 122 28.03 -12.89 -36.81
CA PRO A 122 29.15 -13.32 -37.62
C PRO A 122 30.34 -12.36 -37.51
#